data_AF-A0A931CXR4-F1
#
_entry.id   AF-A0A931CXR4-F1
#
_cell.length_a   1.000
_cell.length_b   1.000
_cell.length_c   1.000
_cell.angle_alpha   90.00
_cell.angle_beta   90.00
_cell.angle_gamma   90.00
#
_symmetry.space_group_name_H-M   'P 1'
#
loop_
_entity.id
_entity.type
_entity.pdbx_description
1 polymer ?
#
loop_
_entity_poly.entity_id
_entity_poly.type
_entity_poly.pdbx_seq_one_letter_code
_entity_poly.pdbx_strand_id
1 'polypeptide(L)'
;MGTVNKGCKFIDLHSHGNMVENLMKTVHSIHFADARRMTQLADNSIDLMVTSPPYPMIEMWDNLFQKLDSSVKKCLSRRDGPAAFEAMHRLLDPVWQESFRVLKPGGFACINIGDATRSIDNQFALYT
;
A
#
# COMPACT_ATOMS: atom_id res chain seq x y z
N MET A 1 -14.30 -29.36 -25.89
CA MET A 1 -13.76 -28.43 -26.91
C MET A 1 -12.83 -27.44 -26.22
N GLY A 2 -11.53 -27.50 -26.51
CA GLY A 2 -10.60 -26.37 -26.36
C GLY A 2 -9.92 -26.13 -25.02
N THR A 3 -9.02 -27.02 -24.58
CA THR A 3 -7.91 -26.63 -23.68
C THR A 3 -6.75 -26.12 -24.53
N VAL A 4 -6.42 -24.82 -24.42
CA VAL A 4 -5.22 -24.26 -25.03
C VAL A 4 -4.11 -24.25 -23.98
N ASN A 5 -3.25 -25.27 -24.06
CA ASN A 5 -2.02 -25.33 -23.30
C ASN A 5 -0.92 -24.69 -24.16
N LYS A 6 -0.68 -23.39 -24.01
CA LYS A 6 0.47 -22.72 -24.65
C LYS A 6 1.63 -22.69 -23.67
N GLY A 7 2.41 -23.77 -23.65
CA GLY A 7 3.75 -23.75 -23.08
C GLY A 7 4.62 -22.80 -23.88
N CYS A 8 5.10 -21.73 -23.26
CA CYS A 8 6.10 -20.85 -23.85
C CYS A 8 7.45 -21.59 -23.78
N LYS A 9 7.96 -22.07 -24.92
CA LYS A 9 9.32 -22.64 -24.99
C LYS A 9 10.31 -21.48 -25.05
N PHE A 10 11.11 -21.31 -24.00
CA PHE A 10 12.29 -20.46 -24.03
C PHE A 10 13.44 -21.26 -24.65
N ILE A 11 14.13 -20.69 -25.64
CA ILE A 11 15.35 -21.25 -26.21
C ILE A 11 16.52 -20.55 -25.50
N ASP A 12 17.27 -21.32 -24.72
CA ASP A 12 18.55 -20.90 -24.19
C ASP A 12 19.62 -21.03 -25.29
N LEU A 13 20.26 -19.93 -25.66
CA LEU A 13 21.30 -19.88 -26.70
C LEU A 13 22.71 -20.20 -26.15
N HIS A 14 22.85 -20.60 -24.88
CA HIS A 14 24.17 -20.82 -24.26
C HIS A 14 24.42 -22.25 -23.75
N SER A 15 23.48 -23.18 -23.85
CA SER A 15 23.68 -24.54 -23.32
C SER A 15 24.35 -25.48 -24.33
N HIS A 16 25.68 -25.56 -24.31
CA HIS A 16 26.38 -26.77 -24.72
C HIS A 16 26.14 -27.85 -23.66
N GLY A 17 25.11 -28.68 -23.87
CA GLY A 17 25.00 -30.01 -23.26
C GLY A 17 24.96 -30.07 -21.74
N ASN A 18 23.92 -29.49 -21.12
CA ASN A 18 23.19 -30.05 -19.97
C ASN A 18 22.08 -29.06 -19.55
N MET A 19 20.82 -29.48 -19.74
CA MET A 19 19.64 -28.66 -19.44
C MET A 19 19.39 -28.67 -17.92
N VAL A 20 19.85 -27.63 -17.21
CA VAL A 20 19.38 -27.37 -15.85
C VAL A 20 18.03 -26.66 -15.98
N GLU A 21 16.95 -27.42 -16.14
CA GLU A 21 15.58 -26.89 -16.07
C GLU A 21 15.23 -26.56 -14.60
N ASN A 22 15.76 -25.46 -14.09
CA ASN A 22 15.26 -24.81 -12.88
C ASN A 22 14.92 -23.35 -13.19
N LEU A 23 13.96 -23.14 -14.10
CA LEU A 23 13.29 -21.84 -14.19
C LEU A 23 12.51 -21.63 -12.90
N MET A 24 12.94 -20.65 -12.09
CA MET A 24 12.17 -20.13 -10.96
C MET A 24 10.80 -19.66 -11.46
N LYS A 25 9.76 -20.47 -11.22
CA LYS A 25 8.38 -20.11 -11.56
C LYS A 25 7.82 -19.23 -10.44
N THR A 26 7.28 -18.08 -10.80
CA THR A 26 6.59 -17.17 -9.87
C THR A 26 5.08 -17.23 -10.09
N VAL A 27 4.32 -17.01 -9.03
CA VAL A 27 2.86 -16.88 -9.07
C VAL A 27 2.52 -15.45 -8.65
N HIS A 28 1.72 -14.77 -9.46
CA HIS A 28 1.30 -13.39 -9.23
C HIS A 28 -0.22 -13.35 -9.09
N SER A 29 -0.72 -12.66 -8.07
CA SER A 29 -2.14 -12.45 -7.83
C SER A 29 -2.42 -10.95 -7.70
N ILE A 30 -3.40 -10.45 -8.45
CA ILE A 30 -3.78 -9.04 -8.46
C ILE A 30 -5.21 -8.93 -7.93
N HIS A 31 -5.39 -8.10 -6.90
CA HIS A 31 -6.67 -7.90 -6.26
C HIS A 31 -7.07 -6.42 -6.35
N PHE A 32 -8.21 -6.15 -6.99
CA PHE A 32 -8.83 -4.82 -6.99
C PHE A 32 -9.74 -4.72 -5.77
N ALA A 33 -9.16 -4.31 -4.64
CA ALA A 33 -9.85 -4.30 -3.36
C ALA A 33 -9.37 -3.14 -2.48
N ASP A 34 -10.12 -2.88 -1.42
CA ASP A 34 -9.79 -1.87 -0.42
C ASP A 34 -8.80 -2.43 0.60
N ALA A 35 -7.65 -1.76 0.78
CA ALA A 35 -6.62 -2.17 1.72
C ALA A 35 -7.07 -2.14 3.19
N ARG A 36 -8.18 -1.48 3.51
CA ARG A 36 -8.84 -1.53 4.83
C ARG A 36 -9.50 -2.88 5.12
N ARG A 37 -9.56 -3.78 4.12
CA ARG A 37 -10.07 -5.14 4.24
C ARG A 37 -9.42 -6.07 3.21
N MET A 38 -8.33 -6.73 3.61
CA MET A 38 -7.55 -7.67 2.79
C MET A 38 -8.06 -9.11 2.94
N THR A 39 -9.35 -9.36 2.69
CA THR A 39 -10.00 -10.69 2.87
C THR A 39 -9.42 -11.82 2.01
N GLN A 40 -8.68 -11.47 0.96
CA GLN A 40 -8.02 -12.40 0.06
C GLN A 40 -6.75 -13.00 0.69
N LEU A 41 -6.25 -12.40 1.78
CA LEU A 41 -5.07 -12.81 2.51
C LEU A 41 -5.46 -13.35 3.89
N ALA A 42 -5.00 -14.56 4.20
CA ALA A 42 -5.13 -15.13 5.53
C ALA A 42 -4.26 -14.40 6.55
N ASP A 43 -4.57 -14.56 7.82
CA ASP A 43 -3.75 -14.06 8.92
C ASP A 43 -2.35 -14.70 8.86
N ASN A 44 -1.32 -13.94 9.22
CA ASN A 44 0.07 -14.43 9.27
C ASN A 44 0.50 -15.17 7.99
N SER A 45 0.13 -14.67 6.81
CA SER A 45 0.35 -15.35 5.52
C SER A 45 1.46 -14.75 4.68
N ILE A 46 1.88 -13.50 4.94
CA ILE A 46 2.92 -12.81 4.17
C ILE A 46 4.19 -12.58 4.99
N ASP A 47 5.35 -12.68 4.34
CA ASP A 47 6.67 -12.46 4.95
C ASP A 47 7.12 -10.98 4.86
N LEU A 48 6.68 -10.27 3.81
CA LEU A 48 7.04 -8.88 3.54
C LEU A 48 5.82 -8.10 3.03
N MET A 49 5.56 -6.95 3.64
CA MET A 49 4.63 -5.93 3.14
C MET A 49 5.43 -4.72 2.68
N VAL A 50 5.12 -4.19 1.50
CA VAL A 50 5.67 -2.92 1.00
C VAL A 50 4.52 -2.01 0.60
N THR A 51 4.49 -0.79 1.10
CA THR A 51 3.40 0.15 0.81
C THR A 51 3.87 1.60 0.77
N SER A 52 3.15 2.42 0.00
CA SER A 52 3.30 3.88 -0.07
C SER A 52 1.92 4.49 0.12
N PRO A 53 1.46 4.67 1.38
CA PRO A 53 0.13 5.17 1.68
C PRO A 53 -0.05 6.61 1.18
N PRO A 54 -1.29 7.13 1.10
CA PRO A 54 -1.48 8.57 0.95
C PRO A 54 -0.91 9.30 2.18
N TYR A 55 -0.23 10.43 1.96
CA TYR A 55 0.47 11.15 3.01
C TYR A 55 -0.43 12.21 3.64
N PRO A 56 -0.74 12.10 4.94
CA PRO A 56 -1.48 13.13 5.65
C PRO A 56 -0.83 14.51 5.49
N MET A 57 -1.66 15.54 5.32
CA MET A 57 -1.26 16.94 5.17
C MET A 57 -0.48 17.32 3.91
N ILE A 58 -0.16 16.39 3.02
CA ILE A 58 0.30 16.73 1.67
C ILE A 58 -0.90 17.04 0.78
N GLU A 59 -0.96 18.25 0.21
CA GLU A 59 -2.16 18.81 -0.44
C GLU A 59 -2.71 17.95 -1.59
N MET A 60 -1.83 17.23 -2.30
CA MET A 60 -2.22 16.29 -3.36
C MET A 60 -3.22 15.23 -2.88
N TRP A 61 -3.16 14.85 -1.60
CA TRP A 61 -4.02 13.83 -1.00
C TRP A 61 -5.30 14.38 -0.35
N ASP A 62 -5.47 15.70 -0.27
CA ASP A 62 -6.64 16.32 0.39
C ASP A 62 -7.96 15.80 -0.19
N ASN A 63 -8.07 15.78 -1.52
CA ASN A 63 -9.28 15.31 -2.19
C ASN A 63 -9.61 13.85 -1.88
N LEU A 64 -8.59 13.01 -1.70
CA LEU A 64 -8.78 11.61 -1.33
C LEU A 64 -9.33 11.52 0.11
N PHE A 65 -8.63 12.12 1.07
CA PHE A 65 -9.04 12.06 2.46
C PHE A 65 -10.41 12.69 2.72
N GLN A 66 -10.74 13.80 2.05
CA GLN A 66 -12.07 14.41 2.14
C GLN A 66 -13.20 13.54 1.58
N LYS A 67 -12.92 12.72 0.56
CA LYS A 67 -13.89 11.75 0.03
C LYS A 67 -14.06 10.55 0.96
N LEU A 68 -13.01 10.16 1.67
CA LEU A 68 -13.04 9.07 2.63
C LEU A 68 -13.77 9.46 3.92
N ASP A 69 -13.58 10.68 4.41
CA ASP A 69 -14.33 11.24 5.53
C ASP A 69 -14.48 12.77 5.44
N SER A 70 -15.74 13.23 5.50
CA SER A 70 -16.11 14.64 5.52
C SER A 70 -15.54 15.42 6.72
N SER A 71 -15.14 14.75 7.81
CA SER A 71 -14.50 15.36 8.98
C SER A 71 -13.18 16.06 8.60
N VAL A 72 -12.42 15.47 7.67
CA VAL A 72 -11.18 16.05 7.14
C VAL A 72 -11.47 17.38 6.44
N LYS A 73 -12.52 17.42 5.60
CA LYS A 73 -12.96 18.65 4.93
C LYS A 73 -13.32 19.73 5.94
N LYS A 74 -14.01 19.37 7.01
CA LYS A 74 -14.38 20.31 8.09
C LYS A 74 -13.13 20.87 8.77
N CYS A 75 -12.18 20.03 9.17
CA CYS A 75 -10.95 20.47 9.85
C CYS A 75 -10.12 21.41 8.96
N LEU A 76 -9.88 21.02 7.69
CA LEU A 76 -9.17 21.86 6.73
C LEU A 76 -9.88 23.20 6.48
N SER A 77 -11.22 23.20 6.35
CA SER A 77 -11.99 24.44 6.15
C SER A 77 -11.93 25.39 7.33
N ARG A 78 -11.78 24.85 8.55
CA ARG A 78 -11.60 25.61 9.79
C ARG A 78 -10.15 26.00 10.03
N ARG A 79 -9.24 25.64 9.11
CA ARG A 79 -7.79 25.86 9.24
C ARG A 79 -7.21 25.19 10.50
N ASP A 80 -7.83 24.09 10.94
CA ASP A 80 -7.36 23.31 12.09
C ASP A 80 -6.44 22.18 11.60
N GLY A 81 -5.15 22.53 11.45
CA GLY A 81 -4.11 21.63 10.96
C GLY A 81 -3.95 20.36 11.80
N PRO A 82 -3.76 20.45 13.13
CA PRO A 82 -3.63 19.27 13.99
C PRO A 82 -4.87 18.35 13.92
N ALA A 83 -6.09 18.90 13.94
CA ALA A 83 -7.28 18.07 13.82
C ALA A 83 -7.40 17.39 12.45
N ALA A 84 -6.99 18.08 11.37
CA ALA A 84 -6.97 17.50 10.02
C ALA A 84 -5.93 16.37 9.93
N PHE A 85 -4.74 16.58 10.49
CA PHE A 85 -3.67 15.57 10.53
C PHE A 85 -4.12 14.29 11.25
N GLU A 86 -4.72 14.43 12.43
CA GLU A 86 -5.27 13.31 13.21
C GLU A 86 -6.41 12.60 12.46
N ALA A 87 -7.33 13.36 11.85
CA ALA A 87 -8.44 12.79 11.09
C ALA A 87 -7.95 11.97 9.88
N MET A 88 -6.90 12.43 9.18
CA MET A 88 -6.29 11.70 8.08
C MET A 88 -5.58 10.42 8.55
N HIS A 89 -4.87 10.46 9.69
CA HIS A 89 -4.22 9.28 10.26
C HIS A 89 -5.21 8.19 10.65
N ARG A 90 -6.34 8.55 11.27
CA ARG A 90 -7.39 7.59 11.64
C ARG A 90 -7.98 6.82 10.46
N LEU A 91 -7.92 7.40 9.26
CA LEU A 91 -8.37 6.72 8.04
C LEU A 91 -7.39 5.63 7.59
N LEU A 92 -6.13 5.69 8.03
CA LEU A 92 -5.11 4.68 7.76
C LEU A 92 -5.06 3.57 8.81
N ASP A 93 -5.57 3.80 10.04
CA ASP A 93 -5.57 2.80 11.11
C ASP A 93 -6.12 1.42 10.69
N PRO A 94 -7.24 1.31 9.95
CA PRO A 94 -7.72 0.01 9.50
C PRO A 94 -6.77 -0.69 8.54
N VAL A 95 -6.02 0.06 7.73
CA VAL A 95 -4.98 -0.49 6.83
C VAL A 95 -3.82 -1.02 7.67
N TRP A 96 -3.40 -0.32 8.72
CA TRP A 96 -2.34 -0.78 9.62
C TRP A 96 -2.73 -2.03 10.39
N GLN A 97 -3.99 -2.11 10.84
CA GLN A 97 -4.53 -3.31 11.47
C GLN A 97 -4.51 -4.51 10.50
N GLU A 98 -4.96 -4.31 9.26
CA GLU A 98 -4.95 -5.37 8.25
C GLU A 98 -3.52 -5.79 7.85
N SER A 99 -2.62 -4.83 7.63
CA SER A 99 -1.21 -5.10 7.34
C SER A 99 -0.56 -5.92 8.45
N PHE A 100 -0.82 -5.58 9.72
CA PHE A 100 -0.33 -6.36 10.86
C PHE A 100 -0.95 -7.76 10.91
N ARG A 101 -2.27 -7.88 10.71
CA ARG A 101 -2.98 -9.18 10.71
C ARG A 101 -2.38 -10.16 9.70
N VAL A 102 -2.07 -9.71 8.49
CA VAL A 102 -1.58 -10.58 7.42
C VAL A 102 -0.09 -10.90 7.54
N LEU A 103 0.69 -10.06 8.22
CA LEU A 103 2.13 -10.29 8.43
C LEU A 103 2.38 -11.46 9.37
N LYS A 104 3.31 -12.33 9.01
CA LYS A 104 3.80 -13.40 9.90
C LYS A 104 4.53 -12.81 11.11
N PRO A 105 4.57 -13.53 12.25
CA PRO A 105 5.50 -13.20 13.33
C PRO A 105 6.94 -13.16 12.80
N GLY A 106 7.63 -12.04 13.00
CA GLY A 106 8.97 -11.80 12.45
C GLY A 106 9.02 -11.32 10.99
N GLY A 107 7.87 -11.13 10.35
CA GLY A 107 7.77 -10.50 9.03
C GLY A 107 8.10 -9.01 9.06
N PHE A 108 8.39 -8.46 7.88
CA PHE A 108 8.79 -7.06 7.74
C PHE A 108 7.71 -6.20 7.09
N ALA A 109 7.48 -5.02 7.68
CA ALA A 109 6.68 -3.96 7.08
C ALA A 109 7.60 -2.84 6.60
N CYS A 110 7.63 -2.61 5.29
CA CYS A 110 8.33 -1.48 4.67
C CYS A 110 7.30 -0.43 4.25
N ILE A 111 7.28 0.70 4.95
CA ILE A 111 6.35 1.79 4.71
C ILE A 111 7.13 2.96 4.16
N ASN A 112 6.78 3.40 2.95
CA ASN A 112 7.32 4.63 2.40
C ASN A 112 6.73 5.82 3.17
N ILE A 113 7.61 6.67 3.71
CA ILE A 113 7.25 7.86 4.48
C ILE A 113 7.96 9.08 3.88
N GLY A 114 7.43 10.26 4.14
CA GLY A 114 8.06 11.52 3.77
C GLY A 114 7.58 12.64 4.68
N ASP A 115 8.38 13.69 4.77
CA ASP A 115 8.04 14.86 5.58
C ASP A 115 6.78 15.53 5.06
N ALA A 116 5.81 15.75 5.95
CA ALA A 116 4.60 16.50 5.65
C ALA A 116 4.75 17.93 6.17
N THR A 117 5.13 18.86 5.29
CA THR A 117 5.14 20.29 5.62
C THR A 117 3.96 20.99 4.98
N ARG A 118 3.27 21.84 5.74
CA ARG A 118 2.14 22.62 5.22
C ARG A 118 1.99 23.94 5.95
N SER A 119 1.71 25.00 5.20
CA SER A 119 1.30 26.29 5.74
C SER A 119 -0.22 26.37 5.82
N ILE A 120 -0.76 26.59 7.01
CA ILE A 120 -2.18 26.83 7.25
C ILE A 120 -2.31 28.12 8.07
N ASP A 121 -3.16 29.04 7.62
CA ASP A 121 -3.37 30.33 8.28
C ASP A 121 -2.08 31.15 8.52
N ASN A 122 -1.20 31.18 7.52
CA ASN A 122 0.14 31.79 7.58
C ASN A 122 1.09 31.16 8.64
N GLN A 123 0.74 30.00 9.20
CA GLN A 123 1.60 29.22 10.08
C GLN A 123 2.16 28.03 9.32
N PHE A 124 3.48 27.99 9.15
CA PHE A 124 4.19 26.84 8.62
C PHE A 124 4.39 25.80 9.72
N ALA A 125 4.06 24.55 9.44
CA ALA A 125 4.30 23.43 10.34
C ALA A 125 4.86 22.22 9.59
N LEU A 126 5.74 21.49 10.27
CA LEU A 126 6.06 20.11 9.98
C LEU A 126 5.11 19.24 10.80
N TYR A 127 4.39 18.36 10.14
CA TYR A 127 3.45 17.42 10.75
C TYR A 127 4.12 16.05 10.88
N THR A 128 4.26 15.57 12.12
CA THR A 128 4.96 14.31 12.49
C THR A 128 4.19 13.55 13.55
#